data_AF-A0A7S4I4P3-F1
#
_entry.id   AF-A0A7S4I4P3-F1
#
_cell.length_a   1.000
_cell.length_b   1.000
_cell.length_c   1.000
_cell.angle_alpha   90.00
_cell.angle_beta   90.00
_cell.angle_gamma   90.00
#
_symmetry.space_group_name_H-M   'P 1'
#
loop_
_entity.id
_entity.type
_entity.pdbx_description
1 polymer ?
#
loop_
_entity_poly.entity_id
_entity_poly.type
_entity_poly.pdbx_seq_one_letter_code
_entity_poly.pdbx_strand_id
1 'polypeptide(L)'
;MKFSTAAAVAAIGMATITVSSAFVTSPAFVTSSLPSVAGTTALFGSSRPDSSDAVKAAMEASEKFGSQSKEARLAWEAVEEVDASDNSAAVKGGINEAECLVDDPDKACEEYFEKLAELSELISEQLPKIDKVKTLAAEVKKVNLSKPESKKGGDSPAMRKALAEAKEATEEFGISSPQAKLAWESLEEIASSDLSEATKGTLDEECLVETIEACEAIEELQQVLDSEQQKVQS
;
A
#
# COMPACT_ATOMS: atom_id res chain seq x y z
N MET A 1 46.88 -67.51 12.83
CA MET A 1 47.27 -66.13 12.47
C MET A 1 46.47 -65.19 13.37
N LYS A 2 47.14 -64.44 14.25
CA LYS A 2 46.51 -63.55 15.24
C LYS A 2 46.54 -62.13 14.67
N PHE A 3 45.37 -61.56 14.36
CA PHE A 3 45.28 -60.14 13.99
C PHE A 3 44.87 -59.32 15.23
N SER A 4 45.76 -58.41 15.58
CA SER A 4 45.63 -57.42 16.64
C SER A 4 44.98 -56.17 16.06
N THR A 5 43.81 -55.79 16.56
CA THR A 5 43.13 -54.53 16.21
C THR A 5 43.35 -53.51 17.32
N ALA A 6 44.14 -52.48 17.01
CA ALA A 6 44.32 -51.29 17.83
C ALA A 6 43.15 -50.31 17.60
N ALA A 7 42.54 -49.84 18.67
CA ALA A 7 41.50 -48.81 18.65
C ALA A 7 42.16 -47.42 18.62
N ALA A 8 41.84 -46.63 17.60
CA ALA A 8 42.18 -45.21 17.53
C ALA A 8 41.03 -44.40 18.13
N VAL A 9 41.29 -43.69 19.23
CA VAL A 9 40.36 -42.75 19.86
C VAL A 9 40.52 -41.40 19.18
N ALA A 10 39.52 -41.00 18.40
CA ALA A 10 39.45 -39.67 17.80
C ALA A 10 38.88 -38.68 18.83
N ALA A 11 39.70 -37.73 19.26
CA ALA A 11 39.28 -36.60 20.08
C ALA A 11 38.56 -35.56 19.21
N ILE A 12 37.26 -35.36 19.42
CA ILE A 12 36.48 -34.30 18.80
C ILE A 12 36.63 -33.06 19.70
N GLY A 13 37.45 -32.11 19.27
CA GLY A 13 37.54 -30.79 19.88
C GLY A 13 36.32 -29.95 19.50
N MET A 14 35.51 -29.55 20.49
CA MET A 14 34.46 -28.55 20.30
C MET A 14 35.10 -27.17 20.13
N ALA A 15 35.06 -26.64 18.90
CA ALA A 15 35.38 -25.25 18.61
C ALA A 15 34.21 -24.37 19.03
N THR A 16 34.41 -23.55 20.06
CA THR A 16 33.47 -22.50 20.46
C THR A 16 33.49 -21.37 19.44
N ILE A 17 32.39 -21.19 18.70
CA ILE A 17 32.18 -20.06 17.80
C ILE A 17 31.65 -18.88 18.63
N THR A 18 32.52 -17.90 18.88
CA THR A 18 32.15 -16.61 19.45
C THR A 18 31.70 -15.66 18.33
N VAL A 19 30.39 -15.60 18.08
CA VAL A 19 29.80 -14.58 17.20
C VAL A 19 29.72 -13.27 17.97
N SER A 20 30.70 -12.39 17.79
CA SER A 20 30.62 -11.00 18.25
C SER A 20 29.77 -10.20 17.28
N SER A 21 28.48 -10.04 17.59
CA SER A 21 27.61 -9.11 16.87
C SER A 21 27.89 -7.69 17.35
N ALA A 22 28.63 -6.92 16.56
CA ALA A 22 28.69 -5.47 16.71
C ALA A 22 27.36 -4.90 16.18
N PHE A 23 26.41 -4.64 17.08
CA PHE A 23 25.27 -3.79 16.77
C PHE A 23 25.79 -2.36 16.58
N VAL A 24 25.96 -1.96 15.31
CA VAL A 24 26.08 -0.55 14.94
C VAL A 24 24.69 0.05 15.15
N THR A 25 24.49 0.66 16.31
CA THR A 25 23.36 1.56 16.57
C THR A 25 23.46 2.72 15.60
N SER A 26 22.67 2.67 14.52
CA SER A 26 22.42 3.84 13.69
C SER A 26 21.70 4.88 14.56
N PRO A 27 22.12 6.16 14.58
CA PRO A 27 21.37 7.20 15.26
C PRO A 27 19.98 7.29 14.63
N ALA A 28 18.99 7.35 15.50
CA ALA A 28 17.58 7.50 15.17
C ALA A 28 17.38 8.59 14.11
N PHE A 29 16.64 8.25 13.07
CA PHE A 29 16.01 9.23 12.19
C PHE A 29 15.18 10.16 13.05
N VAL A 30 15.70 11.36 13.27
CA VAL A 30 14.94 12.48 13.81
C VAL A 30 13.91 12.81 12.75
N THR A 31 12.64 12.59 13.04
CA THR A 31 11.51 13.11 12.26
C THR A 31 11.56 14.64 12.35
N SER A 32 12.35 15.26 11.49
CA SER A 32 12.21 16.69 11.21
C SER A 32 10.82 16.87 10.63
N SER A 33 9.95 17.52 11.41
CA SER A 33 8.74 18.15 10.89
C SER A 33 9.15 19.19 9.86
N LEU A 34 9.24 18.76 8.59
CA LEU A 34 9.37 19.66 7.47
C LEU A 34 8.01 20.30 7.21
N PRO A 35 7.97 21.61 6.90
CA PRO A 35 6.74 22.26 6.45
C PRO A 35 6.23 21.53 5.22
N SER A 36 4.92 21.25 5.21
CA SER A 36 4.19 20.77 4.04
C SER A 36 4.34 21.82 2.93
N VAL A 37 5.37 21.66 2.11
CA VAL A 37 5.44 22.29 0.81
C VAL A 37 4.57 21.40 -0.06
N ALA A 38 3.40 21.93 -0.46
CA ALA A 38 2.60 21.37 -1.53
C ALA A 38 3.47 21.33 -2.79
N GLY A 39 4.21 20.24 -2.96
CA GLY A 39 4.90 19.93 -4.20
C GLY A 39 3.83 19.64 -5.22
N THR A 40 3.59 20.59 -6.12
CA THR A 40 3.03 20.30 -7.44
C THR A 40 3.86 19.18 -8.04
N THR A 41 3.36 17.95 -8.00
CA THR A 41 3.85 16.83 -8.79
C THR A 41 3.66 17.21 -10.25
N ALA A 42 4.71 17.74 -10.87
CA ALA A 42 4.77 17.98 -12.31
C ALA A 42 4.89 16.63 -13.04
N LEU A 43 3.82 15.83 -12.95
CA LEU A 43 3.68 14.52 -13.59
C LEU A 43 3.29 14.66 -15.07
N PHE A 44 2.91 15.87 -15.49
CA PHE A 44 2.52 16.20 -16.86
C PHE A 44 3.51 17.22 -17.44
N GLY A 45 4.57 16.74 -18.08
CA GLY A 45 5.43 17.61 -18.90
C GLY A 45 6.92 17.64 -18.56
N SER A 46 7.42 16.72 -17.74
CA SER A 46 8.88 16.53 -17.60
C SER A 46 9.41 15.88 -18.89
N SER A 47 9.69 16.70 -19.92
CA SER A 47 10.46 16.28 -21.08
C SER A 47 11.72 15.57 -20.61
N ARG A 48 12.03 14.41 -21.21
CA ARG A 48 13.22 13.61 -20.91
C ARG A 48 14.43 14.53 -20.62
N PRO A 49 15.08 14.42 -19.46
CA PRO A 49 16.29 15.20 -19.20
C PRO A 49 17.30 14.93 -20.32
N ASP A 50 17.76 15.99 -20.96
CA ASP A 50 18.68 15.88 -22.10
C ASP A 50 20.02 15.29 -21.63
N SER A 51 20.30 14.05 -22.01
CA SER A 51 21.53 13.34 -21.64
C SER A 51 22.72 13.67 -22.55
N SER A 52 22.54 14.53 -23.56
CA SER A 52 23.58 14.84 -24.55
C SER A 52 24.84 15.44 -23.92
N ASP A 53 24.70 16.30 -22.92
CA ASP A 53 25.82 16.88 -22.19
C ASP A 53 26.60 15.84 -21.37
N ALA A 54 25.90 14.92 -20.71
CA ALA A 54 26.51 13.84 -19.93
C ALA A 54 27.27 12.85 -20.83
N VAL A 55 26.69 12.49 -21.98
CA VAL A 55 27.34 11.61 -22.97
C VAL A 55 28.60 12.27 -23.53
N LYS A 56 28.54 13.57 -23.84
CA LYS A 56 29.71 14.31 -24.31
C LYS A 56 30.83 14.33 -23.27
N ALA A 57 30.52 14.58 -22.00
CA ALA A 57 31.50 14.55 -20.91
C ALA A 57 32.13 13.17 -20.73
N ALA A 58 31.33 12.10 -20.84
CA ALA A 58 31.82 10.72 -20.77
C ALA A 58 32.76 10.36 -21.93
N MET A 59 32.46 10.85 -23.13
CA MET A 59 33.32 10.69 -24.32
C MET A 59 34.65 11.44 -24.16
N GLU A 60 34.62 12.71 -23.75
CA GLU A 60 35.83 13.52 -23.53
C GLU A 60 36.73 12.91 -22.43
N ALA A 61 36.14 12.39 -21.35
CA ALA A 61 36.87 11.68 -20.30
C ALA A 61 37.50 10.37 -20.82
N SER A 62 36.77 9.62 -21.64
CA SER A 62 37.25 8.37 -22.25
C SER A 62 38.42 8.62 -23.20
N GLU A 63 38.39 9.70 -23.97
CA GLU A 63 39.49 10.10 -24.86
C GLU A 63 40.72 10.57 -24.09
N LYS A 64 40.52 11.35 -23.02
CA LYS A 64 41.62 11.95 -22.26
C LYS A 64 42.34 10.98 -21.34
N PHE A 65 41.60 10.10 -20.67
CA PHE A 65 42.13 9.22 -19.62
C PHE A 65 42.15 7.74 -20.04
N GLY A 66 41.53 7.41 -21.17
CA GLY A 66 41.34 6.04 -21.63
C GLY A 66 40.03 5.44 -21.10
N SER A 67 39.41 4.58 -21.89
CA SER A 67 38.08 4.00 -21.60
C SER A 67 38.01 3.16 -20.31
N GLN A 68 39.16 2.67 -19.81
CA GLN A 68 39.22 1.92 -18.54
C GLN A 68 39.66 2.74 -17.33
N SER A 69 39.87 4.04 -17.49
CA SER A 69 40.20 4.93 -16.37
C SER A 69 39.02 5.07 -15.40
N LYS A 70 39.33 5.43 -14.14
CA LYS A 70 38.29 5.64 -13.13
C LYS A 70 37.41 6.84 -13.48
N GLU A 71 38.02 7.85 -14.09
CA GLU A 71 37.38 9.08 -14.53
C GLU A 71 36.40 8.82 -15.67
N ALA A 72 36.76 7.99 -16.65
CA ALA A 72 35.83 7.58 -17.71
C ALA A 72 34.67 6.75 -17.15
N ARG A 73 34.93 5.83 -16.21
CA ARG A 73 33.89 5.01 -15.57
C ARG A 73 32.87 5.86 -14.80
N LEU A 74 33.35 6.79 -13.98
CA LEU A 74 32.47 7.69 -13.22
C LEU A 74 31.62 8.58 -14.15
N ALA A 75 32.18 9.02 -15.27
CA ALA A 75 31.41 9.82 -16.24
C ALA A 75 30.33 9.00 -16.95
N TRP A 76 30.57 7.72 -17.25
CA TRP A 76 29.55 6.81 -17.78
C TRP A 76 28.50 6.41 -16.72
N GLU A 77 28.88 6.26 -15.45
CA GLU A 77 27.93 6.05 -14.35
C GLU A 77 26.95 7.24 -14.22
N ALA A 78 27.42 8.48 -14.45
CA ALA A 78 26.54 9.65 -14.48
C ALA A 78 25.57 9.66 -15.68
N VAL A 79 26.01 9.18 -16.86
CA VAL A 79 25.12 8.99 -18.02
C VAL A 79 24.02 7.98 -17.68
N GLU A 80 24.41 6.87 -17.04
CA GLU A 80 23.47 5.83 -16.62
C GLU A 80 22.47 6.36 -15.59
N GLU A 81 22.90 7.20 -14.64
CA GLU A 81 21.99 7.83 -13.67
C GLU A 81 20.98 8.77 -14.34
N VAL A 82 21.41 9.58 -15.31
CA VAL A 82 20.51 10.47 -16.06
C VAL A 82 19.53 9.65 -16.93
N ASP A 83 19.98 8.58 -17.58
CA ASP A 83 19.12 7.74 -18.41
C ASP A 83 18.15 6.89 -17.57
N ALA A 84 18.59 6.39 -16.41
CA ALA A 84 17.73 5.66 -15.47
C ALA A 84 16.64 6.54 -14.84
N SER A 85 16.86 7.86 -14.79
CA SER A 85 15.84 8.82 -14.35
C SER A 85 14.76 9.08 -15.42
N ASP A 86 14.93 8.57 -16.64
CA ASP A 86 13.95 8.68 -17.72
C ASP A 86 12.77 7.73 -17.51
N ASN A 87 11.74 8.23 -16.83
CA ASN A 87 10.46 7.54 -16.67
C ASN A 87 9.58 7.60 -17.93
N SER A 88 10.07 8.10 -19.07
CA SER A 88 9.26 8.22 -20.29
C SER A 88 8.75 6.87 -20.80
N ALA A 89 9.44 5.75 -20.53
CA ALA A 89 8.95 4.41 -20.86
C ALA A 89 7.68 4.04 -20.08
N ALA A 90 7.57 4.45 -18.81
CA ALA A 90 6.37 4.23 -18.01
C ALA A 90 5.20 5.11 -18.47
N VAL A 91 5.49 6.31 -19.00
CA VAL A 91 4.47 7.26 -19.48
C VAL A 91 4.04 6.97 -20.93
N LYS A 92 4.90 6.38 -21.75
CA LYS A 92 4.59 5.95 -23.13
C LYS A 92 3.72 4.71 -23.22
N GLY A 93 3.45 4.02 -22.10
CA GLY A 93 2.62 2.82 -22.06
C GLY A 93 1.11 3.07 -22.13
N GLY A 94 0.66 4.32 -22.12
CA GLY A 94 -0.75 4.67 -22.32
C GLY A 94 -1.02 4.98 -23.79
N ILE A 95 -2.05 4.34 -24.37
CA ILE A 95 -2.68 4.79 -25.61
C ILE A 95 -3.10 6.24 -25.34
N ASN A 96 -2.41 7.21 -25.94
CA ASN A 96 -2.79 8.60 -25.76
C ASN A 96 -4.02 8.89 -26.63
N GLU A 97 -4.98 9.64 -26.11
CA GLU A 97 -6.23 9.96 -26.81
C GLU A 97 -5.98 10.67 -28.15
N ALA A 98 -4.84 11.36 -28.28
CA ALA A 98 -4.44 12.06 -29.51
C ALA A 98 -4.06 11.10 -30.65
N GLU A 99 -3.46 9.95 -30.36
CA GLU A 99 -3.09 8.93 -31.34
C GLU A 99 -4.32 8.20 -31.88
N CYS A 100 -5.37 8.05 -31.07
CA CYS A 100 -6.65 7.47 -31.51
C CYS A 100 -7.55 8.42 -32.30
N LEU A 101 -7.21 9.70 -32.40
CA LEU A 101 -7.99 10.72 -33.12
C LEU A 101 -7.52 10.95 -34.57
N VAL A 102 -6.51 10.22 -35.04
CA VAL A 102 -5.99 10.32 -36.40
C VAL A 102 -6.86 9.48 -37.36
N ASP A 103 -6.97 9.89 -38.63
CA ASP A 103 -7.86 9.31 -39.67
C ASP A 103 -7.68 7.79 -39.96
N ASP A 104 -6.67 7.15 -39.36
CA ASP A 104 -6.42 5.71 -39.45
C ASP A 104 -6.06 5.20 -38.03
N PRO A 105 -7.07 4.88 -37.19
CA PRO A 105 -6.83 4.48 -35.82
C PRO A 105 -6.08 3.15 -35.80
N ASP A 106 -4.99 3.11 -35.04
CA ASP A 106 -4.28 1.85 -34.81
C ASP A 106 -5.25 0.79 -34.26
N LYS A 107 -5.06 -0.47 -34.64
CA LYS A 107 -5.86 -1.62 -34.15
C LYS A 107 -5.99 -1.65 -32.62
N ALA A 108 -5.00 -1.10 -31.91
CA ALA A 108 -5.01 -0.95 -30.45
C ALA A 108 -6.12 0.01 -29.96
N CYS A 109 -6.40 1.09 -30.70
CA CYS A 109 -7.49 2.02 -30.41
C CYS A 109 -8.85 1.35 -30.62
N GLU A 110 -9.03 0.57 -31.69
CA GLU A 110 -10.27 -0.18 -31.94
C GLU A 110 -10.58 -1.16 -30.79
N GLU A 111 -9.58 -1.95 -30.37
CA GLU A 111 -9.74 -2.89 -29.25
C GLU A 111 -10.06 -2.16 -27.93
N TYR A 112 -9.47 -0.98 -27.70
CA TYR A 112 -9.77 -0.15 -26.54
C TYR A 112 -11.23 0.36 -26.56
N PHE A 113 -11.71 0.88 -27.70
CA PHE A 113 -13.09 1.34 -27.82
C PHE A 113 -14.10 0.20 -27.72
N GLU A 114 -13.79 -0.98 -28.25
CA GLU A 114 -14.64 -2.18 -28.08
C GLU A 114 -14.75 -2.56 -26.61
N LYS A 115 -13.65 -2.53 -25.86
CA LYS A 115 -13.64 -2.83 -24.42
C LYS A 115 -14.37 -1.78 -23.60
N LEU A 116 -14.24 -0.50 -23.96
CA LEU A 116 -15.04 0.56 -23.35
C LEU A 116 -16.53 0.39 -23.61
N ALA A 117 -16.91 0.01 -24.83
CA ALA A 117 -18.31 -0.27 -25.16
C ALA A 117 -18.85 -1.46 -24.35
N GLU A 118 -18.11 -2.57 -24.28
CA GLU A 118 -18.45 -3.75 -23.45
C GLU A 118 -18.59 -3.38 -21.96
N LEU A 119 -17.67 -2.56 -21.44
CA LEU A 119 -17.74 -2.09 -20.06
C LEU A 119 -18.97 -1.21 -19.81
N SER A 120 -19.29 -0.30 -20.74
CA SER A 120 -20.46 0.57 -20.63
C SER A 120 -21.78 -0.22 -20.66
N GLU A 121 -21.84 -1.30 -21.46
CA GLU A 121 -22.98 -2.21 -21.50
C GLU A 121 -23.14 -2.92 -20.14
N LEU A 122 -22.07 -3.49 -19.59
CA LEU A 122 -22.09 -4.14 -18.27
C LEU A 122 -22.54 -3.21 -17.15
N ILE A 123 -22.07 -1.95 -17.16
CA ILE A 123 -22.51 -0.95 -16.18
C ILE A 123 -24.01 -0.70 -16.34
N SER A 124 -24.49 -0.49 -17.57
CA SER A 124 -25.91 -0.24 -17.84
C SER A 124 -26.83 -1.41 -17.41
N GLU A 125 -26.35 -2.65 -17.52
CA GLU A 125 -27.07 -3.84 -17.04
C GLU A 125 -27.06 -3.99 -15.52
N GLN A 126 -26.02 -3.49 -14.84
CA GLN A 126 -25.86 -3.61 -13.38
C GLN A 126 -26.60 -2.51 -12.62
N LEU A 127 -26.71 -1.30 -13.16
CA LEU A 127 -27.47 -0.20 -12.55
C LEU A 127 -28.88 -0.59 -12.07
N PRO A 128 -29.75 -1.21 -12.89
CA PRO A 128 -31.09 -1.61 -12.43
C PRO A 128 -31.05 -2.74 -11.38
N LYS A 129 -29.96 -3.51 -11.28
CA LYS A 129 -29.77 -4.50 -10.22
C LYS A 129 -29.40 -3.81 -8.91
N ILE A 130 -28.54 -2.80 -8.96
CA ILE A 130 -28.19 -1.97 -7.80
C ILE A 130 -29.44 -1.25 -7.27
N ASP A 131 -30.29 -0.69 -8.14
CA ASP A 131 -31.54 -0.05 -7.73
C ASP A 131 -32.52 -1.03 -7.06
N LYS A 132 -32.57 -2.28 -7.56
CA LYS A 132 -33.34 -3.34 -6.90
C LYS A 132 -32.79 -3.68 -5.52
N VAL A 133 -31.47 -3.73 -5.36
CA VAL A 133 -30.83 -3.95 -4.06
C VAL A 133 -31.10 -2.79 -3.11
N LYS A 134 -30.97 -1.53 -3.57
CA LYS A 134 -31.32 -0.32 -2.80
C LYS A 134 -32.79 -0.38 -2.34
N THR A 135 -33.71 -0.78 -3.22
CA THR A 135 -35.13 -0.94 -2.90
C THR A 135 -35.37 -2.04 -1.87
N LEU A 136 -34.78 -3.23 -2.07
CA LEU A 136 -34.88 -4.35 -1.12
C LEU A 136 -34.29 -3.99 0.25
N ALA A 137 -33.14 -3.31 0.29
CA ALA A 137 -32.53 -2.84 1.53
C ALA A 137 -33.45 -1.86 2.27
N ALA A 138 -34.12 -0.94 1.55
CA ALA A 138 -35.11 -0.04 2.12
C ALA A 138 -36.36 -0.78 2.66
N GLU A 139 -36.82 -1.81 1.95
CA GLU A 139 -37.91 -2.68 2.42
C GLU A 139 -37.51 -3.48 3.67
N VAL A 140 -36.32 -4.07 3.68
CA VAL A 140 -35.77 -4.78 4.85
C VAL A 140 -35.61 -3.85 6.04
N LYS A 141 -35.15 -2.62 5.83
CA LYS A 141 -35.07 -1.60 6.89
C LYS A 141 -36.45 -1.20 7.43
N LYS A 142 -37.48 -1.20 6.58
CA LYS A 142 -38.87 -0.90 6.96
C LYS A 142 -39.54 -2.05 7.70
N VAL A 143 -39.18 -3.29 7.38
CA VAL A 143 -39.45 -4.44 8.24
C VAL A 143 -38.62 -4.20 9.50
N ASN A 144 -39.19 -3.48 10.47
CA ASN A 144 -38.64 -3.32 11.80
C ASN A 144 -38.42 -4.72 12.39
N LEU A 145 -37.27 -5.32 12.09
CA LEU A 145 -36.66 -6.34 12.90
C LEU A 145 -36.46 -5.64 14.23
N SER A 146 -37.41 -5.86 15.14
CA SER A 146 -37.38 -5.35 16.51
C SER A 146 -35.93 -5.34 16.94
N LYS A 147 -35.32 -4.14 17.01
CA LYS A 147 -33.88 -3.97 17.25
C LYS A 147 -33.56 -4.96 18.35
N PRO A 148 -32.80 -6.05 18.10
CA PRO A 148 -32.50 -6.99 19.15
C PRO A 148 -31.92 -6.10 20.23
N GLU A 149 -32.60 -6.01 21.38
CA GLU A 149 -32.14 -5.15 22.45
C GLU A 149 -30.72 -5.60 22.71
N SER A 150 -29.77 -4.79 22.26
CA SER A 150 -28.36 -5.05 22.47
C SER A 150 -28.23 -4.98 23.97
N LYS A 151 -28.37 -6.13 24.63
CA LYS A 151 -28.04 -6.29 26.03
C LYS A 151 -26.64 -5.74 26.09
N LYS A 152 -26.47 -4.55 26.67
CA LYS A 152 -25.15 -3.99 26.95
C LYS A 152 -24.33 -5.16 27.47
N GLY A 153 -23.27 -5.54 26.74
CA GLY A 153 -22.41 -6.63 27.13
C GLY A 153 -22.08 -6.40 28.59
N GLY A 154 -22.63 -7.25 29.46
CA GLY A 154 -22.51 -7.02 30.89
C GLY A 154 -21.03 -7.14 31.23
N ASP A 155 -20.44 -6.11 31.83
CA ASP A 155 -19.01 -6.04 32.18
C ASP A 155 -18.47 -7.42 32.53
N SER A 156 -17.67 -8.01 31.63
CA SER A 156 -17.17 -9.36 31.84
C SER A 156 -16.31 -9.37 33.11
N PRO A 157 -16.37 -10.45 33.93
CA PRO A 157 -15.55 -10.53 35.14
C PRO A 157 -14.05 -10.35 34.85
N ALA A 158 -13.61 -10.75 33.65
CA ALA A 158 -12.26 -10.55 33.15
C ALA A 158 -11.90 -9.06 32.99
N MET A 159 -12.78 -8.26 32.38
CA MET A 159 -12.56 -6.82 32.21
C MET A 159 -12.49 -6.09 33.55
N ARG A 160 -13.34 -6.46 34.51
CA ARG A 160 -13.29 -5.85 35.87
C ARG A 160 -11.99 -6.19 36.60
N LYS A 161 -11.49 -7.42 36.45
CA LYS A 161 -10.24 -7.87 37.05
C LYS A 161 -9.04 -7.13 36.45
N ALA A 162 -8.97 -7.05 35.12
CA ALA A 162 -7.91 -6.32 34.42
C ALA A 162 -7.90 -4.82 34.76
N LEU A 163 -9.09 -4.21 34.91
CA LEU A 163 -9.22 -2.81 35.31
C LEU A 163 -8.76 -2.58 36.75
N ALA A 164 -9.02 -3.53 37.66
CA ALA A 164 -8.51 -3.46 39.04
C ALA A 164 -6.98 -3.58 39.07
N GLU A 165 -6.40 -4.53 38.32
CA GLU A 165 -4.95 -4.73 38.21
C GLU A 165 -4.24 -3.51 37.60
N ALA A 166 -4.81 -2.90 36.56
CA ALA A 166 -4.28 -1.68 35.96
C ALA A 166 -4.28 -0.49 36.93
N LYS A 167 -5.32 -0.36 37.77
CA LYS A 167 -5.39 0.67 38.81
C LYS A 167 -4.39 0.42 39.93
N GLU A 168 -4.30 -0.81 40.43
CA GLU A 168 -3.34 -1.19 41.48
C GLU A 168 -1.90 -0.96 41.02
N ALA A 169 -1.55 -1.36 39.80
CA ALA A 169 -0.22 -1.10 39.23
C ALA A 169 0.07 0.41 39.06
N THR A 170 -0.96 1.20 38.73
CA THR A 170 -0.84 2.67 38.63
C THR A 170 -0.65 3.31 40.01
N GLU A 171 -1.30 2.80 41.05
CA GLU A 171 -1.17 3.27 42.43
C GLU A 171 0.18 2.90 43.06
N GLU A 172 0.67 1.67 42.83
CA GLU A 172 1.92 1.18 43.43
C GLU A 172 3.17 1.70 42.71
N PHE A 173 3.18 1.67 41.37
CA PHE A 173 4.38 1.98 40.59
C PHE A 173 4.34 3.36 39.94
N GLY A 174 3.18 4.03 39.96
CA GLY A 174 2.95 5.29 39.28
C GLY A 174 2.56 5.13 37.81
N ILE A 175 1.83 6.11 37.28
CA ILE A 175 1.21 6.06 35.94
C ILE A 175 2.21 5.89 34.78
N SER A 176 3.45 6.35 34.95
CA SER A 176 4.49 6.25 33.92
C SER A 176 5.35 4.99 34.02
N SER A 177 5.10 4.13 35.01
CA SER A 177 5.90 2.91 35.19
C SER A 177 5.64 1.89 34.07
N PRO A 178 6.65 1.09 33.70
CA PRO A 178 6.45 -0.03 32.78
C PRO A 178 5.35 -1.00 33.23
N GLN A 179 5.22 -1.22 34.54
CA GLN A 179 4.23 -2.11 35.14
C GLN A 179 2.81 -1.60 34.95
N ALA A 180 2.58 -0.29 35.16
CA ALA A 180 1.29 0.33 34.90
C ALA A 180 0.93 0.25 33.40
N LYS A 181 1.90 0.52 32.51
CA LYS A 181 1.68 0.43 31.06
C LYS A 181 1.25 -0.97 30.62
N LEU A 182 1.99 -2.00 31.04
CA LEU A 182 1.67 -3.39 30.71
C LEU A 182 0.27 -3.81 31.21
N ALA A 183 -0.14 -3.33 32.38
CA ALA A 183 -1.45 -3.63 32.93
C ALA A 183 -2.59 -2.93 32.16
N TRP A 184 -2.37 -1.70 31.70
CA TRP A 184 -3.33 -1.00 30.81
C TRP A 184 -3.40 -1.63 29.42
N GLU A 185 -2.25 -2.06 28.86
CA GLU A 185 -2.21 -2.81 27.59
C GLU A 185 -3.00 -4.12 27.71
N SER A 186 -2.86 -4.84 28.83
CA SER A 186 -3.62 -6.08 29.07
C SER A 186 -5.13 -5.83 29.16
N LEU A 187 -5.55 -4.71 29.75
CA LEU A 187 -6.96 -4.30 29.76
C LEU A 187 -7.48 -4.00 28.35
N GLU A 188 -6.67 -3.34 27.52
CA GLU A 188 -7.00 -3.02 26.12
C GLU A 188 -7.12 -4.28 25.25
N GLU A 189 -6.24 -5.26 25.44
CA GLU A 189 -6.34 -6.56 24.75
C GLU A 189 -7.63 -7.30 25.11
N ILE A 190 -8.00 -7.32 26.40
CA ILE A 190 -9.24 -7.93 26.87
C ILE A 190 -10.46 -7.16 26.33
N ALA A 191 -10.41 -5.82 26.36
CA ALA A 191 -11.46 -4.97 25.81
C ALA A 191 -11.68 -5.26 24.32
N SER A 192 -10.60 -5.32 23.54
CA SER A 192 -10.63 -5.58 22.10
C SER A 192 -11.13 -7.00 21.79
N SER A 193 -10.79 -7.98 22.63
CA SER A 193 -11.23 -9.36 22.48
C SER A 193 -12.73 -9.53 22.79
N ASP A 194 -13.24 -8.87 23.83
CA ASP A 194 -14.66 -8.90 24.23
C ASP A 194 -15.53 -8.11 23.24
N LEU A 195 -14.98 -7.01 22.68
CA LEU A 195 -15.60 -6.25 21.59
C LEU A 195 -15.55 -6.97 20.24
N SER A 196 -14.67 -7.95 20.02
CA SER A 196 -14.56 -8.64 18.72
C SER A 196 -15.77 -9.51 18.38
N GLU A 197 -16.54 -9.97 19.38
CA GLU A 197 -17.80 -10.70 19.13
C GLU A 197 -19.02 -9.77 19.09
N ALA A 198 -19.01 -8.64 19.80
CA ALA A 198 -20.15 -7.72 19.90
C ALA A 198 -20.10 -6.53 18.91
N THR A 199 -18.91 -6.13 18.47
CA THR A 199 -18.64 -5.04 17.51
C THR A 199 -18.22 -5.55 16.14
N LYS A 200 -18.20 -6.87 15.94
CA LYS A 200 -18.64 -7.43 14.66
C LYS A 200 -20.12 -7.07 14.49
N GLY A 201 -20.39 -5.78 14.29
CA GLY A 201 -21.53 -5.36 13.50
C GLY A 201 -21.53 -6.25 12.27
N THR A 202 -22.71 -6.74 11.89
CA THR A 202 -22.87 -7.58 10.70
C THR A 202 -21.97 -7.01 9.61
N LEU A 203 -21.03 -7.80 9.10
CA LEU A 203 -20.03 -7.38 8.10
C LEU A 203 -20.68 -6.60 6.94
N ASP A 204 -21.99 -6.80 6.76
CA ASP A 204 -22.88 -6.04 5.91
C ASP A 204 -22.88 -4.52 6.14
N GLU A 205 -22.75 -3.97 7.35
CA GLU A 205 -22.83 -2.50 7.56
C GLU A 205 -21.54 -1.76 7.16
N GLU A 206 -20.36 -2.31 7.44
CA GLU A 206 -19.09 -1.72 6.97
C GLU A 206 -18.90 -1.93 5.47
N CYS A 207 -19.32 -3.08 4.93
CA CYS A 207 -19.37 -3.31 3.48
C CYS A 207 -20.39 -2.39 2.78
N LEU A 208 -21.54 -2.10 3.40
CA LEU A 208 -22.54 -1.20 2.82
C LEU A 208 -22.05 0.24 2.76
N VAL A 209 -21.25 0.72 3.72
CA VAL A 209 -20.69 2.08 3.66
C VAL A 209 -19.67 2.20 2.52
N GLU A 210 -18.75 1.23 2.39
CA GLU A 210 -17.81 1.20 1.26
C GLU A 210 -18.53 1.01 -0.09
N THR A 211 -19.59 0.20 -0.12
CA THR A 211 -20.40 0.00 -1.33
C THR A 211 -21.19 1.27 -1.70
N ILE A 212 -21.65 2.05 -0.73
CA ILE A 212 -22.31 3.35 -0.98
C ILE A 212 -21.31 4.35 -1.55
N GLU A 213 -20.11 4.44 -1.00
CA GLU A 213 -19.05 5.33 -1.52
C GLU A 213 -18.61 4.89 -2.93
N ALA A 214 -18.48 3.59 -3.18
CA ALA A 214 -18.23 3.06 -4.52
C ALA A 214 -19.40 3.35 -5.48
N CYS A 215 -20.65 3.36 -5.02
CA CYS A 215 -21.80 3.72 -5.84
C CYS A 215 -21.79 5.22 -6.20
N GLU A 216 -21.40 6.11 -5.28
CA GLU A 216 -21.29 7.54 -5.54
C GLU A 216 -20.20 7.83 -6.60
N ALA A 217 -19.04 7.16 -6.50
CA ALA A 217 -17.99 7.27 -7.50
C ALA A 217 -18.41 6.79 -8.90
N ILE A 218 -19.26 5.76 -8.99
CA ILE A 218 -19.79 5.27 -10.27
C ILE A 218 -20.78 6.28 -10.88
N GLU A 219 -21.62 6.92 -10.06
CA GLU A 219 -22.56 7.95 -10.53
C GLU A 219 -21.80 9.18 -11.07
N GLU A 220 -20.69 9.59 -10.44
CA GLU A 220 -19.81 10.65 -10.98
C GLU A 220 -19.16 10.25 -12.31
N LEU A 221 -18.66 9.01 -12.43
CA LEU A 221 -18.04 8.53 -13.67
C LEU A 221 -19.03 8.54 -14.84
N GLN A 222 -20.29 8.17 -14.58
CA GLN A 222 -21.34 8.18 -15.60
C GLN A 222 -21.67 9.60 -16.06
N GLN A 223 -21.68 10.57 -15.14
CA GLN A 223 -21.87 11.98 -15.50
C GLN A 223 -20.75 12.52 -16.40
N VAL A 224 -19.50 12.11 -16.16
CA VAL A 224 -18.36 12.47 -17.00
C VAL A 224 -18.51 11.86 -18.40
N LEU A 225 -18.85 10.56 -18.50
CA LEU A 225 -19.05 9.88 -19.79
C LEU A 225 -20.15 10.53 -20.63
N ASP A 226 -21.29 10.85 -20.03
CA ASP A 226 -22.40 11.52 -20.73
C ASP A 226 -21.98 12.92 -21.23
N SER A 227 -21.18 13.65 -20.44
CA SER A 227 -20.67 14.96 -20.83
C SER A 227 -19.68 14.90 -22.01
N GLU A 228 -18.84 13.86 -22.07
CA GLU A 228 -17.90 13.62 -23.17
C GLU A 228 -18.65 13.22 -24.46
N GLN A 229 -19.66 12.33 -24.35
CA GLN A 229 -20.50 11.98 -25.50
C GLN A 229 -21.23 13.19 -26.10
N GLN A 230 -21.68 14.12 -25.26
CA GLN A 230 -22.36 15.33 -25.72
C GLN A 230 -21.41 16.30 -26.46
N LYS A 231 -20.13 16.34 -26.10
CA LYS A 231 -19.11 17.15 -26.81
C LYS A 231 -18.78 16.59 -28.19
N VAL A 232 -18.77 15.27 -28.36
CA VAL A 232 -18.48 14.63 -29.66
C VAL A 232 -19.60 14.89 -30.68
N GLN A 233 -20.84 15.14 -30.21
CA GLN A 233 -21.99 15.40 -31.08
C GLN A 233 -22.21 16.89 -31.43
N SER A 234 -21.46 17.84 -30.85
CA SER A 234 -21.59 19.28 -31.12
C SER A 234 -20.47 19.81 -32.00
#